data_AF-A0A542XKM3-F1
#
_entry.id   AF-A0A542XKM3-F1
#
_cell.length_a   1.000
_cell.length_b   1.000
_cell.length_c   1.000
_cell.angle_alpha   90.00
_cell.angle_beta   90.00
_cell.angle_gamma   90.00
#
_symmetry.space_group_name_H-M   'P 1'
#
loop_
_entity.id
_entity.type
_entity.pdbx_description
1 polymer ?
#
loop_
_entity_poly.entity_id
_entity_poly.type
_entity_poly.pdbx_seq_one_letter_code
_entity_poly.pdbx_strand_id
1 'polypeptide(L)' 'MATHARPTPIGLSPAQLRNRMIVSARRIITEHWPRVDRCPMCGCGWPCTPTVYAYDYLTKVGQGGWAPPEHRGRR' A
#
# COMPACT_ATOMS: atom_id res chain seq x y z
N MET A 1 -12.80 12.15 43.00
CA MET A 1 -12.99 11.68 41.62
C MET A 1 -11.67 11.83 40.88
N ALA A 2 -11.09 10.74 40.37
CA ALA A 2 -9.91 10.82 39.54
C ALA A 2 -10.33 11.16 38.11
N THR A 3 -9.93 12.32 37.61
CA THR A 3 -10.13 12.70 36.21
C THR A 3 -9.11 11.92 35.37
N HIS A 4 -9.56 10.87 34.69
CA HIS A 4 -8.73 10.17 33.72
C HIS A 4 -8.44 11.12 32.55
N ALA A 5 -7.22 11.66 32.49
CA ALA A 5 -6.77 12.42 31.33
C ALA A 5 -6.78 11.49 30.11
N ARG A 6 -7.62 11.80 29.13
CA ARG A 6 -7.64 11.07 27.85
C ARG A 6 -6.26 11.24 27.20
N PRO A 7 -5.57 10.15 26.82
CA PRO A 7 -4.32 10.28 26.10
C PRO A 7 -4.54 11.16 24.87
N THR A 8 -3.72 12.18 24.70
CA THR A 8 -3.69 12.93 23.45
C THR A 8 -3.39 11.93 22.33
N PRO A 9 -4.23 11.82 21.29
CA PRO A 9 -3.90 10.97 20.16
C PRO A 9 -2.57 11.47 19.61
N ILE A 10 -1.56 10.60 19.60
CA ILE A 10 -0.26 10.89 18.97
C ILE A 10 -0.55 10.93 17.47
N GLY A 11 -0.98 12.09 16.99
CA GLY A 11 -1.25 12.33 15.59
C GLY A 11 0.03 12.08 14.80
N LEU A 12 -0.09 11.31 13.72
CA LEU A 12 1.04 11.16 12.80
C LEU A 12 1.35 12.51 12.19
N SER A 13 2.63 12.85 12.11
CA SER A 13 3.04 13.95 11.25
C SER A 13 2.66 13.62 9.80
N PRO A 14 2.46 14.62 8.92
CA PRO A 14 2.16 14.38 7.52
C PRO A 14 3.18 13.46 6.82
N ALA A 15 4.46 13.57 7.19
CA ALA A 15 5.52 12.71 6.67
C ALA A 15 5.38 11.25 7.16
N GLN A 16 5.03 11.04 8.43
CA GLN A 16 4.79 9.69 8.97
C GLN A 16 3.58 9.03 8.31
N LEU A 17 2.49 9.79 8.09
CA LEU A 17 1.32 9.29 7.36
C LEU A 17 1.68 8.94 5.91
N ARG A 18 2.40 9.83 5.20
CA ARG A 18 2.87 9.57 3.83
C ARG A 18 3.70 8.30 3.75
N ASN A 19 4.65 8.13 4.66
CA ASN A 19 5.51 6.94 4.69
C ASN A 19 4.71 5.66 4.94
N ARG A 20 3.73 5.69 5.85
CA ARG A 20 2.82 4.54 6.07
C ARG A 20 2.00 4.22 4.82
N MET A 21 1.45 5.23 4.15
CA MET A 21 0.67 5.04 2.93
C MET A 21 1.51 4.50 1.76
N ILE A 22 2.77 4.94 1.62
CA ILE A 22 3.72 4.37 0.63
C ILE A 22 3.93 2.87 0.89
N VAL A 23 4.15 2.48 2.14
CA VAL A 23 4.33 1.07 2.52
C VAL A 23 3.06 0.27 2.20
N SER A 24 1.88 0.79 2.54
CA SER A 24 0.60 0.15 2.22
C SER A 24 0.40 -0.04 0.72
N ALA A 25 0.69 0.97 -0.11
CA ALA A 25 0.56 0.87 -1.57
C ALA A 25 1.51 -0.18 -2.16
N ARG A 26 2.77 -0.22 -1.70
CA ARG A 26 3.74 -1.25 -2.10
C ARG A 26 3.29 -2.66 -1.71
N ARG A 27 2.67 -2.81 -0.54
CA ARG A 27 2.13 -4.08 -0.07
C ARG A 27 0.97 -4.56 -0.95
N ILE A 28 0.01 -3.67 -1.28
CA ILE A 28 -1.08 -3.99 -2.23
C ILE A 28 -0.49 -4.47 -3.56
N ILE A 29 0.49 -3.75 -4.12
CA ILE A 29 1.12 -4.15 -5.38
C ILE A 29 1.80 -5.53 -5.27
N THR A 30 2.43 -5.82 -4.13
CA THR A 30 3.12 -7.10 -3.90
C THR A 30 2.14 -8.26 -3.81
N GLU A 31 1.08 -8.11 -3.02
CA GLU A 31 0.08 -9.17 -2.82
C GLU A 31 -0.69 -9.45 -4.12
N HIS A 32 -0.90 -8.42 -4.95
CA HIS A 32 -1.60 -8.54 -6.24
C HIS A 32 -0.68 -8.92 -7.41
N TRP A 33 0.61 -9.21 -7.16
CA TRP A 33 1.58 -9.67 -8.15
C TRP A 33 1.44 -11.18 -8.37
N PRO A 34 1.69 -11.73 -9.58
CA PRO A 34 2.17 -11.09 -10.81
C PRO A 34 1.10 -10.38 -11.65
N ARG A 35 1.56 -9.41 -12.45
CA ARG A 35 0.76 -8.63 -13.42
C ARG A 35 0.38 -9.47 -14.65
N VAL A 36 -0.35 -10.57 -14.44
CA VAL A 36 -0.88 -11.44 -15.49
C VAL A 36 -2.32 -11.05 -15.83
N ASP A 37 -2.96 -11.72 -16.80
CA ASP A 37 -4.32 -11.36 -17.26
C ASP A 37 -5.38 -11.30 -16.15
N ARG A 38 -5.21 -12.08 -15.07
CA ARG A 38 -6.05 -12.01 -13.86
C ARG A 38 -5.23 -11.72 -12.60
N CYS A 39 -5.75 -10.83 -11.76
CA CYS A 39 -5.17 -10.59 -10.45
C CYS A 39 -5.37 -11.81 -9.53
N PRO A 40 -4.31 -12.36 -8.91
CA PRO A 40 -4.41 -13.53 -8.04
C PRO A 40 -5.18 -13.26 -6.75
N MET A 41 -5.20 -12.01 -6.27
CA MET A 41 -5.93 -11.63 -5.05
C MET A 41 -7.41 -11.31 -5.29
N CYS A 42 -7.74 -10.71 -6.44
CA CYS A 42 -9.12 -10.26 -6.72
C CYS A 42 -9.89 -11.19 -7.66
N GLY A 43 -9.21 -12.02 -8.46
CA GLY A 43 -9.82 -12.88 -9.48
C GLY A 43 -10.34 -12.16 -10.73
N CYS A 44 -10.31 -10.83 -10.77
CA CYS A 44 -10.68 -10.01 -11.93
C CYS A 44 -9.50 -9.71 -12.85
N GLY A 45 -9.77 -9.08 -13.99
CA GLY A 45 -8.75 -8.67 -14.95
C GLY A 45 -7.71 -7.71 -14.35
N TRP A 46 -6.46 -7.85 -14.77
CA TRP A 46 -5.41 -6.89 -14.42
C TRP A 46 -5.38 -5.70 -15.40
N PRO A 47 -5.21 -4.45 -14.94
CA PRO A 47 -5.05 -4.03 -13.55
C PRO A 47 -6.38 -3.99 -12.79
N CYS A 48 -6.38 -4.54 -11.58
CA CYS A 48 -7.53 -4.46 -10.68
C CYS A 48 -7.57 -3.11 -9.95
N THR A 49 -8.76 -2.67 -9.50
CA THR A 49 -8.97 -1.36 -8.84
C THR A 49 -7.98 -1.07 -7.69
N PRO A 50 -7.66 -2.01 -6.78
CA PRO A 50 -6.68 -1.76 -5.73
C PRO A 50 -5.29 -1.44 -6.27
N THR A 51 -4.85 -2.16 -7.31
CA THR A 51 -3.55 -1.90 -7.95
C THR A 51 -3.52 -0.55 -8.67
N VAL A 52 -4.62 -0.14 -9.30
CA VAL A 52 -4.75 1.20 -9.93
C VAL A 52 -4.53 2.28 -8.88
N TYR A 53 -5.27 2.25 -7.77
CA TYR A 53 -5.11 3.26 -6.72
C TYR A 53 -3.74 3.24 -6.04
N ALA A 54 -3.13 2.06 -5.88
CA ALA A 54 -1.78 1.96 -5.34
C ALA A 54 -0.75 2.63 -6.26
N TYR A 55 -0.80 2.37 -7.58
CA TYR A 55 0.10 3.02 -8.54
C TYR A 55 -0.17 4.52 -8.67
N ASP A 56 -1.42 4.95 -8.67
CA ASP A 56 -1.79 6.37 -8.72
C ASP A 56 -1.23 7.11 -7.50
N TYR A 57 -1.35 6.52 -6.32
CA TYR A 57 -0.78 7.10 -5.10
C TYR A 57 0.74 7.18 -5.17
N LEU A 58 1.43 6.09 -5.55
CA LEU A 58 2.89 6.08 -5.67
C LEU A 58 3.39 7.10 -6.70
N THR A 59 2.70 7.24 -7.83
CA THR A 59 3.00 8.26 -8.83
C THR A 59 2.88 9.67 -8.24
N LYS A 60 1.79 9.97 -7.52
CA LYS A 60 1.57 11.27 -6.86
C LYS A 60 2.65 11.64 -5.84
N VAL A 61 3.31 10.66 -5.23
CA VAL A 61 4.38 10.89 -4.24
C VAL A 61 5.80 10.69 -4.80
N GLY A 62 5.96 10.65 -6.13
CA GLY A 62 7.27 10.55 -6.79
C GLY A 62 7.94 9.17 -6.68
N GLN A 63 7.16 8.13 -6.36
CA GLN A 63 7.59 6.74 -6.21
C GLN A 63 7.00 5.85 -7.32
N GLY A 64 6.63 6.45 -8.46
CA GLY A 64 6.09 5.75 -9.62
C GLY A 64 7.06 4.69 -10.15
N GLY A 65 6.52 3.70 -10.86
CA GLY A 65 7.33 2.61 -11.44
C GLY A 65 7.86 1.59 -10.44
N TRP A 66 7.50 1.70 -9.16
CA TRP A 66 7.86 0.69 -8.17
C TRP A 66 7.33 -0.70 -8.55
N ALA A 67 8.17 -1.70 -8.42
CA ALA A 67 7.81 -3.11 -8.55
C ALA A 67 8.39 -3.89 -7.36
N PRO A 68 7.76 -4.99 -6.93
CA PRO A 68 8.34 -5.86 -5.91
C PRO A 68 9.71 -6.36 -6.38
N PRO A 69 10.75 -6.38 -5.52
CA PRO A 69 11.97 -7.12 -5.82
C PRO A 69 11.60 -8.58 -6.11
N GLU A 70 12.28 -9.22 -7.08
CA GLU A 70 11.98 -10.56 -7.59
C GLU A 70 11.35 -11.47 -6.53
N HIS A 71 10.17 -12.02 -6.84
CA HIS A 71 9.48 -13.00 -6.02
C HIS A 71 10.21 -14.36 -6.11
N ARG A 72 11.50 -14.41 -5.77
CA ARG A 72 12.29 -15.65 -5.67
C ARG A 72 11.77 -16.46 -4.49
N GLY A 73 10.79 -17.32 -4.76
CA GLY A 73 10.57 -18.52 -3.97
C GLY A 73 9.71 -18.37 -2.72
N ARG A 74 8.41 -18.14 -2.90
CA ARG A 74 7.45 -18.93 -2.11
C ARG A 74 7.02 -20.10 -2.98
N ARG A 75 7.69 -21.23 -2.75
CA ARG A 75 7.21 -22.56 -3.11
C ARG A 75 5.94 -22.87 -2.35
#